data_AF-T1GPN5-F1
#
_entry.id   AF-T1GPN5-F1
#
_cell.length_a   1.000
_cell.length_b   1.000
_cell.length_c   1.000
_cell.angle_alpha   90.00
_cell.angle_beta   90.00
_cell.angle_gamma   90.00
#
_symmetry.space_group_name_H-M   'P 1'
#
loop_
_entity.id
_entity.type
_entity.pdbx_description
1 polymer ?
#
loop_
_entity_poly.entity_id
_entity_poly.type
_entity_poly.pdbx_seq_one_letter_code
_entity_poly.pdbx_strand_id
1 'polypeptide(L)'
;MSKQNEDSLNSDCLKKFQSFAVFDLETNTLPGCGRRVNITEFTIYAVSRNDFITESSLDKKIPRIVHKLNLVVRPLGPIDPTAEKITGLKMTTLFLRRLQQPVCLIAHNGDNFDFKILKEHFTFTKK
;
A
#
# COMPACT_ATOMS: atom_id res chain seq x y z
N MET A 1 -8.38 -46.00 -28.12
CA MET A 1 -7.92 -46.38 -26.76
C MET A 1 -6.84 -45.37 -26.35
N SER A 2 -7.20 -44.17 -25.91
CA SER A 2 -7.41 -43.83 -24.50
C SER A 2 -6.22 -44.22 -23.61
N LYS A 3 -5.33 -43.26 -23.36
CA LYS A 3 -4.79 -42.94 -22.03
C LYS A 3 -4.57 -41.43 -21.96
N GLN A 4 -5.38 -40.79 -21.12
CA GLN A 4 -5.22 -39.43 -20.63
C GLN A 4 -4.21 -39.40 -19.48
N ASN A 5 -3.73 -38.19 -19.17
CA ASN A 5 -3.27 -37.65 -17.88
C ASN A 5 -1.78 -37.35 -17.76
N GLU A 6 -1.52 -36.22 -17.07
CA GLU A 6 -0.27 -35.44 -16.93
C GLU A 6 -0.08 -34.47 -18.12
N ASP A 7 -0.52 -33.21 -18.10
CA ASP A 7 -0.35 -32.19 -17.06
C ASP A 7 -1.55 -31.23 -17.01
N SER A 8 -2.35 -31.31 -15.95
CA SER A 8 -3.28 -30.24 -15.54
C SER A 8 -2.70 -29.55 -14.31
N LEU A 9 -1.52 -28.94 -14.47
CA LEU A 9 -0.93 -28.08 -13.45
C LEU A 9 -1.61 -26.70 -13.51
N ASN A 10 -2.79 -26.67 -12.88
CA ASN A 10 -3.38 -25.56 -12.15
C ASN A 10 -2.93 -24.14 -12.60
N SER A 11 -3.50 -23.63 -13.68
CA SER A 11 -3.46 -22.20 -13.98
C SER A 11 -4.41 -21.48 -13.02
N ASP A 12 -4.00 -21.32 -11.77
CA ASP A 12 -4.54 -20.24 -10.94
C ASP A 12 -4.24 -18.96 -11.71
N CYS A 13 -5.25 -18.43 -12.42
CA CYS A 13 -5.07 -17.24 -13.22
C CYS A 13 -4.69 -16.10 -12.25
N LEU A 14 -3.43 -15.68 -12.29
CA LEU A 14 -2.96 -14.58 -11.45
C LEU A 14 -3.89 -13.38 -11.70
N LYS A 15 -4.71 -13.06 -10.69
CA LYS A 15 -5.71 -12.00 -10.81
C LYS A 15 -4.98 -10.69 -11.08
N LYS A 16 -5.34 -10.04 -12.18
CA LYS A 16 -4.80 -8.72 -12.53
C LYS A 16 -5.13 -7.73 -11.41
N PHE A 17 -4.15 -6.93 -11.00
CA PHE A 17 -4.38 -5.81 -10.07
C PHE A 17 -5.37 -4.82 -10.65
N GLN A 18 -6.34 -4.41 -9.84
CA GLN A 18 -7.42 -3.49 -10.24
C GLN A 18 -7.16 -2.06 -9.77
N SER A 19 -6.23 -1.86 -8.83
CA SER A 19 -5.81 -0.54 -8.39
C SER A 19 -4.31 -0.50 -8.14
N PHE A 20 -3.69 0.62 -8.48
CA PHE A 20 -2.30 0.92 -8.16
C PHE A 20 -2.29 2.02 -7.12
N ALA A 21 -1.59 1.79 -6.01
CA ALA A 21 -1.48 2.74 -4.93
C ALA A 21 0.00 3.08 -4.73
N VAL A 22 0.38 4.22 -5.31
CA VAL A 22 1.72 4.79 -5.19
C VAL A 22 1.80 5.53 -3.88
N PHE A 23 2.79 5.21 -3.05
CA PHE A 23 2.95 5.85 -1.76
C PHE A 23 4.40 6.20 -1.47
N ASP A 24 4.55 7.10 -0.50
CA ASP A 24 5.83 7.58 -0.01
C ASP A 24 5.76 7.77 1.51
N LEU A 25 6.90 7.59 2.18
CA LEU A 25 7.04 7.75 3.63
C LEU A 25 8.13 8.76 3.96
N GLU A 26 7.76 9.76 4.75
CA GLU A 26 8.75 10.55 5.47
C GLU A 26 9.01 9.91 6.83
N THR A 27 10.26 9.97 7.26
CA THR A 27 10.68 9.37 8.53
C THR A 27 11.56 10.32 9.33
N ASN A 28 11.59 10.09 10.64
CA ASN A 28 12.45 10.85 11.56
C ASN A 28 13.95 10.61 11.33
N THR A 29 14.35 9.48 10.74
CA THR A 29 15.74 9.10 10.52
C THR A 29 15.88 7.98 9.50
N LEU A 30 17.05 7.86 8.89
CA LEU A 30 17.37 6.73 8.01
C LEU A 30 17.56 5.42 8.80
N PRO A 31 17.12 4.27 8.27
CA PRO A 31 17.39 2.95 8.83
C PRO A 31 18.88 2.74 9.10
N GLY A 32 19.20 2.17 10.25
CA GLY A 32 20.57 1.89 10.66
C GLY A 32 20.64 1.19 12.01
N CYS A 33 21.79 0.59 12.32
CA CYS A 33 22.00 -0.13 13.57
C CYS A 33 21.72 0.79 14.78
N GLY A 34 20.88 0.32 15.70
CA GLY A 34 20.51 1.06 16.92
C GLY A 34 19.58 2.25 16.70
N ARG A 35 19.08 2.50 15.49
CA ARG A 35 18.15 3.61 15.20
C ARG A 35 16.72 3.12 15.17
N ARG A 36 15.81 3.88 15.80
CA ARG A 36 14.37 3.67 15.71
C ARG A 36 13.77 4.61 14.67
N VAL A 37 13.33 4.02 13.55
CA VAL A 37 12.64 4.73 12.49
C VAL A 37 11.15 4.82 12.83
N ASN A 38 10.60 6.03 12.82
CA ASN A 38 9.17 6.29 12.95
C ASN A 38 8.71 7.10 11.73
N ILE A 39 7.55 6.72 11.20
CA ILE A 39 6.89 7.43 10.10
C ILE A 39 6.44 8.79 10.63
N THR A 40 6.85 9.86 9.96
CA THR A 40 6.45 11.25 10.24
C THR A 40 5.38 11.75 9.28
N GLU A 41 5.37 11.23 8.06
CA GLU A 41 4.34 11.47 7.05
C GLU A 41 4.08 10.20 6.26
N PHE A 42 2.83 9.93 5.96
CA PHE A 42 2.43 8.88 5.03
C PHE A 42 1.50 9.46 3.96
N THR A 43 1.95 9.36 2.71
CA THR A 43 1.23 9.89 1.55
C THR A 43 0.97 8.77 0.55
N ILE A 44 -0.27 8.62 0.11
CA ILE A 44 -0.68 7.60 -0.86
C ILE A 44 -1.65 8.17 -1.90
N TYR A 45 -1.36 7.86 -3.16
CA TYR A 45 -2.17 8.16 -4.33
C TYR A 45 -2.59 6.84 -4.97
N ALA A 46 -3.89 6.59 -5.03
CA ALA A 46 -4.44 5.39 -5.61
C ALA A 46 -5.31 5.69 -6.83
N VAL A 47 -5.12 4.89 -7.87
CA VAL A 47 -5.80 4.99 -9.16
C VAL A 47 -6.30 3.63 -9.61
N SER A 48 -7.41 3.60 -10.34
CA SER A 48 -7.89 2.35 -10.93
C SER A 48 -6.94 1.91 -12.05
N ARG A 49 -6.89 0.60 -12.32
CA ARG A 49 -6.10 0.03 -13.41
C ARG A 49 -6.47 0.65 -14.76
N ASN A 50 -7.76 0.86 -15.00
CA ASN A 50 -8.25 1.36 -16.27
C ASN A 50 -7.81 2.81 -16.49
N ASP A 51 -7.92 3.66 -15.47
CA ASP A 51 -7.52 5.06 -15.54
C ASP A 51 -6.00 5.17 -15.69
N PHE A 52 -5.23 4.33 -14.99
CA PHE A 52 -3.78 4.32 -15.06
C PHE A 52 -3.23 3.91 -16.44
N ILE A 53 -3.84 2.91 -17.09
CA ILE A 53 -3.38 2.41 -18.39
C ILE A 53 -3.89 3.28 -19.54
N THR A 54 -5.17 3.66 -19.53
CA THR A 54 -5.81 4.37 -20.65
C THR A 54 -5.21 5.77 -20.83
N GLU A 55 -4.93 6.48 -19.73
CA GLU A 55 -4.40 7.85 -19.79
C GLU A 55 -2.89 7.91 -20.10
N SER A 56 -2.16 6.80 -19.98
CA SER A 56 -0.70 6.75 -20.21
C SER A 56 -0.24 6.80 -21.68
N SER A 57 -1.18 6.69 -22.63
CA SER A 57 -0.85 6.34 -24.02
C SER A 57 -0.50 7.51 -24.94
N LEU A 58 -0.85 8.76 -24.58
CA LEU A 58 -0.73 9.90 -25.52
C LEU A 58 -0.22 11.22 -24.93
N ASP A 59 -0.27 11.41 -23.60
CA ASP A 59 0.38 12.51 -22.88
C ASP A 59 0.62 12.03 -21.44
N LYS A 60 1.76 12.34 -20.82
CA LYS A 60 2.05 11.99 -19.40
C LYS A 60 1.18 12.83 -18.44
N LYS A 61 -0.13 12.70 -18.53
CA LYS A 61 -1.10 13.39 -17.66
C LYS A 61 -1.38 12.52 -16.44
N ILE A 62 -1.54 13.19 -15.31
CA ILE A 62 -1.97 12.55 -14.07
C ILE A 62 -3.45 12.16 -14.25
N PRO A 63 -3.85 10.92 -13.90
CA PRO A 63 -5.24 10.49 -14.00
C PRO A 63 -6.22 11.47 -13.39
N ARG A 64 -7.38 11.70 -14.03
CA ARG A 64 -8.36 12.66 -13.50
C ARG A 64 -8.97 12.20 -12.17
N ILE A 65 -9.13 10.89 -12.00
CA ILE A 65 -9.71 10.25 -10.82
C ILE A 65 -8.58 9.63 -10.01
N VAL A 66 -8.27 10.26 -8.87
CA VAL A 66 -7.23 9.82 -7.94
C VAL A 66 -7.78 9.87 -6.52
N HIS A 67 -7.62 8.78 -5.79
CA HIS A 67 -7.82 8.77 -4.34
C HIS A 67 -6.52 9.19 -3.67
N LYS A 68 -6.55 10.28 -2.90
CA LYS A 68 -5.38 10.81 -2.18
C LYS A 68 -5.62 10.76 -0.67
N LEU A 69 -4.63 10.26 0.06
CA LEU A 69 -4.56 10.33 1.51
C LEU A 69 -3.16 10.81 1.90
N ASN A 70 -3.07 11.85 2.73
CA ASN A 70 -1.82 12.34 3.31
C ASN A 70 -2.05 12.46 4.81
N LEU A 71 -1.18 11.85 5.59
CA LEU A 71 -1.28 11.80 7.05
C LEU A 71 0.05 12.26 7.62
N VAL A 72 0.05 13.36 8.37
CA VAL A 72 1.19 13.75 9.20
C VAL A 72 1.03 13.04 10.55
N VAL A 73 2.03 12.24 10.92
CA VAL A 73 1.95 11.28 12.02
C VAL A 73 3.16 11.54 12.93
N ARG A 74 2.96 12.15 14.12
CA ARG A 74 4.01 12.16 15.17
C ARG A 74 3.45 11.62 16.49
N PRO A 75 3.15 10.32 16.57
CA PRO A 75 2.69 9.72 17.80
C PRO A 75 3.91 9.64 18.73
N LEU A 76 3.87 10.39 19.83
CA LEU A 76 4.87 10.32 20.90
C LEU A 76 4.76 9.03 21.73
N GLY A 77 3.74 8.19 21.45
CA GLY A 77 3.46 6.90 22.07
C GLY A 77 2.38 6.13 21.30
N PRO A 78 1.99 4.91 21.74
CA PRO A 78 0.91 4.15 21.13
C PRO A 78 -0.40 4.94 21.08
N ILE A 79 -1.18 4.79 20.00
CA ILE A 79 -2.51 5.41 19.90
C ILE A 79 -3.44 4.68 20.88
N ASP A 80 -4.14 5.45 21.71
CA ASP A 80 -5.15 4.90 22.62
C ASP A 80 -6.23 4.11 21.83
N PRO A 81 -6.59 2.87 22.21
CA PRO A 81 -7.55 2.05 21.46
C PRO A 81 -8.95 2.68 21.33
N THR A 82 -9.36 3.46 22.33
CA THR A 82 -10.65 4.17 22.30
C THR A 82 -10.57 5.33 21.31
N ALA A 83 -9.48 6.09 21.34
CA ALA A 83 -9.21 7.13 20.36
C ALA A 83 -9.12 6.53 18.95
N GLU A 84 -8.45 5.39 18.75
CA GLU A 84 -8.40 4.68 17.47
C GLU A 84 -9.79 4.32 16.97
N LYS A 85 -10.66 3.80 17.83
CA LYS A 85 -12.03 3.44 17.48
C LYS A 85 -12.90 4.65 17.12
N ILE A 86 -12.75 5.76 17.85
CA ILE A 86 -13.53 6.99 17.63
C ILE A 86 -13.02 7.74 16.39
N THR A 87 -11.70 7.88 16.24
CA THR A 87 -11.08 8.67 15.18
C THR A 87 -10.87 7.88 13.89
N GLY A 88 -10.90 6.55 13.94
CA GLY A 88 -10.63 5.70 12.79
C GLY A 88 -9.17 5.74 12.35
N LEU A 89 -8.22 6.00 13.26
CA LEU A 89 -6.78 6.17 13.00
C LEU A 89 -6.10 5.01 12.23
N LYS A 90 -6.79 3.88 12.00
CA LYS A 90 -6.51 2.91 10.91
C LYS A 90 -6.90 3.43 9.51
N MET A 91 -6.69 4.73 9.25
CA MET A 91 -7.09 5.40 8.02
C MET A 91 -6.49 4.73 6.79
N THR A 92 -5.27 4.19 6.92
CA THR A 92 -4.53 3.49 5.87
C THR A 92 -5.19 2.18 5.46
N THR A 93 -5.59 1.35 6.42
CA THR A 93 -6.29 0.07 6.15
C THR A 93 -7.67 0.32 5.56
N LEU A 94 -8.41 1.29 6.10
CA LEU A 94 -9.74 1.65 5.57
C LEU A 94 -9.65 2.22 4.16
N PHE A 95 -8.64 3.06 3.89
CA PHE A 95 -8.37 3.59 2.55
C PHE A 95 -8.13 2.46 1.55
N LEU A 96 -7.23 1.53 1.84
CA LEU A 96 -6.92 0.40 0.94
C LEU A 96 -8.12 -0.52 0.72
N ARG A 97 -8.98 -0.73 1.73
CA ARG A 97 -10.22 -1.53 1.59
C ARG A 97 -11.26 -0.91 0.67
N ARG A 98 -11.21 0.41 0.44
CA ARG A 98 -12.14 1.11 -0.48
C ARG A 98 -11.70 1.02 -1.94
N LEU A 99 -10.45 0.63 -2.21
CA LEU A 99 -9.92 0.46 -3.55
C LEU A 99 -10.37 -0.86 -4.18
N GLN A 100 -10.35 -0.92 -5.51
CA GLN A 100 -10.69 -2.15 -6.24
C GLN A 100 -9.59 -3.20 -6.03
N GLN A 101 -9.98 -4.38 -5.57
CA GLN A 101 -9.04 -5.47 -5.26
C GLN A 101 -8.73 -6.33 -6.50
N PRO A 102 -7.52 -6.90 -6.61
CA PRO A 102 -6.38 -6.71 -5.70
C PRO A 102 -5.66 -5.37 -5.96
N VAL A 103 -5.13 -4.77 -4.89
CA VAL A 103 -4.36 -3.52 -4.93
C VAL A 103 -2.86 -3.84 -5.03
N CYS A 104 -2.16 -3.14 -5.90
CA CYS A 104 -0.70 -3.16 -5.99
C CYS A 104 -0.12 -1.92 -5.31
N LEU A 105 0.71 -2.12 -4.29
CA LEU A 105 1.45 -1.03 -3.63
C LEU A 105 2.74 -0.74 -4.40
N ILE A 106 3.04 0.54 -4.63
CA ILE A 106 4.22 1.00 -5.36
C ILE A 106 4.92 2.06 -4.51
N ALA A 107 6.21 1.89 -4.27
CA ALA A 107 7.06 2.88 -3.61
C ALA A 107 8.43 2.89 -4.27
N HIS A 108 9.05 4.07 -4.38
CA HIS A 108 10.37 4.20 -4.97
C HIS A 108 11.43 3.66 -4.00
N ASN A 109 12.20 2.66 -4.41
CA ASN A 109 13.12 1.94 -3.51
C ASN A 109 12.42 1.24 -2.32
N GLY A 110 11.14 0.90 -2.49
CA GLY A 110 10.31 0.37 -1.40
C GLY A 110 10.85 -0.90 -0.74
N ASP A 111 11.47 -1.81 -1.50
CA ASP A 111 12.06 -3.05 -0.96
C ASP A 111 13.20 -2.79 0.05
N ASN A 112 13.93 -1.68 -0.12
CA ASN A 112 15.03 -1.31 0.75
C ASN A 112 14.63 -0.32 1.85
N PHE A 113 13.44 0.27 1.74
CA PHE A 113 13.01 1.34 2.63
C PHE A 113 11.53 1.19 3.01
N ASP A 114 10.61 1.66 2.17
CA ASP A 114 9.21 1.88 2.53
C ASP A 114 8.48 0.62 2.98
N PHE A 115 8.60 -0.48 2.24
CA PHE A 115 7.87 -1.71 2.53
C PHE A 115 8.31 -2.33 3.86
N LYS A 116 9.59 -2.21 4.22
CA LYS A 116 10.12 -2.71 5.50
C LYS A 116 9.57 -1.91 6.67
N ILE A 117 9.66 -0.58 6.59
CA ILE A 117 9.18 0.35 7.61
C ILE A 117 7.66 0.21 7.79
N LEU A 118 6.92 0.15 6.69
CA LEU A 118 5.47 0.00 6.71
C LEU A 118 5.06 -1.35 7.33
N LYS A 119 5.75 -2.44 6.99
CA LYS A 119 5.50 -3.77 7.55
C LYS A 119 5.74 -3.79 9.06
N GLU A 120 6.81 -3.18 9.54
CA GLU A 120 7.10 -3.06 10.98
C GLU A 120 5.97 -2.30 11.69
N HIS A 121 5.55 -1.15 11.15
CA HIS A 121 4.47 -0.34 11.72
C HIS A 121 3.14 -1.11 11.86
N PHE A 122 2.76 -1.90 10.85
CA PHE A 122 1.55 -2.73 10.91
C PHE A 122 1.69 -4.02 11.71
N THR A 123 2.91 -4.51 11.94
CA THR A 123 3.14 -5.69 12.79
C THR A 123 3.07 -5.31 14.26
N PHE A 124 3.53 -4.10 14.63
CA PHE A 124 3.46 -3.58 16.00
C PHE A 124 2.03 -3.34 16.51
N THR A 125 1.07 -3.09 15.63
CA THR A 125 -0.35 -2.85 15.97
C THR A 125 -1.18 -4.13 16.21
N LYS A 126 -0.55 -5.32 16.19
CA LYS A 126 -1.21 -6.62 16.45
C LYS A 126 -0.95 -7.21 17.86
N LYS A 127 -0.31 -6.48 18.76
CA LYS A 127 -0.23 -6.86 20.20
C LYS A 127 -1.31 -6.13 20.98
#